data_AF-F4BXE7-F1
#
_entry.id   AF-F4BXE7-F1
#
_cell.length_a   1.000
_cell.length_b   1.000
_cell.length_c   1.000
_cell.angle_alpha   90.00
_cell.angle_beta   90.00
_cell.angle_gamma   90.00
#
_symmetry.space_group_name_H-M   'P 1'
#
loop_
_entity.id
_entity.type
_entity.pdbx_description
1 polymer ?
#
loop_
_entity_poly.entity_id
_entity_poly.type
_entity_poly.pdbx_seq_one_letter_code
_entity_poly.pdbx_strand_id
1 'polypeptide(L)' 'MVTLFRSLKDRGLEGVELVISDAHKGIQKAVELSFVGASWQISLTEVSESFDKVETLPFSPFKSGPGEHSQQGQTRDRR' A
#
# COMPACT_ATOMS: atom_id res chain seq x y z
N MET A 1 -5.14 1.47 15.49
CA MET A 1 -4.21 1.95 14.45
C MET A 1 -4.90 2.72 13.33
N VAL A 2 -5.96 2.22 12.69
CA VAL A 2 -6.69 2.94 11.62
C VAL A 2 -7.20 4.33 12.05
N THR A 3 -7.50 4.50 13.34
CA THR A 3 -7.86 5.79 13.96
C THR A 3 -6.77 6.86 13.87
N LEU A 4 -5.49 6.47 13.93
CA LEU A 4 -4.36 7.40 13.77
C LEU A 4 -4.32 7.93 12.33
N PHE A 5 -4.32 7.04 11.34
CA PHE A 5 -4.25 7.43 9.94
C PHE A 5 -5.46 8.25 9.50
N ARG A 6 -6.65 7.97 10.04
CA ARG A 6 -7.81 8.83 9.82
C ARG A 6 -7.58 10.25 10.35
N SER A 7 -7.07 10.39 11.57
CA SER A 7 -6.77 11.71 12.15
C SER A 7 -5.72 12.50 11.38
N LEU A 8 -4.79 11.83 10.68
CA LEU A 8 -3.81 12.49 9.82
C LEU A 8 -4.47 12.98 8.53
N LYS A 9 -5.32 12.15 7.91
CA LYS A 9 -6.09 12.53 6.72
C LYS A 9 -7.06 13.68 7.01
N ASP A 10 -7.74 13.65 8.15
CA ASP A 10 -8.64 14.72 8.60
C ASP A 10 -7.89 16.06 8.79
N ARG A 11 -6.56 16.03 8.97
CA ARG A 11 -5.68 17.21 9.04
C ARG A 11 -5.06 17.59 7.68
N GLY A 12 -5.48 16.95 6.59
CA GLY A 12 -5.02 17.25 5.24
C GLY A 12 -3.83 16.43 4.76
N LEU A 13 -3.47 15.32 5.43
CA LEU A 13 -2.47 14.40 4.89
C LEU A 13 -3.05 13.67 3.66
N GLU A 14 -2.51 13.97 2.49
CA GLU A 14 -2.85 13.34 1.21
C GLU A 14 -1.58 12.99 0.42
N GLY A 15 -1.73 12.20 -0.65
CA GLY A 15 -0.60 11.86 -1.53
C GLY A 15 0.51 11.02 -0.88
N VAL A 16 0.19 10.19 0.11
CA VAL A 16 1.20 9.34 0.77
C VAL A 16 1.68 8.25 -0.20
N GLU A 17 2.96 8.28 -0.56
CA GLU A 17 3.58 7.29 -1.46
C GLU A 17 4.35 6.19 -0.70
N LEU A 18 4.83 6.49 0.52
CA LEU A 18 5.63 5.56 1.31
C LEU A 18 5.33 5.71 2.81
N VAL A 19 5.16 4.58 3.49
CA VAL A 19 5.08 4.50 4.95
C VAL A 19 6.21 3.62 5.49
N ILE A 20 6.99 4.14 6.43
CA ILE A 20 8.04 3.40 7.14
C ILE A 20 7.60 3.21 8.59
N SER A 21 7.56 1.96 9.06
CA SER A 21 7.20 1.65 10.45
C SER A 21 7.94 0.41 10.98
N ASP A 22 7.78 0.11 12.27
CA ASP A 22 8.21 -1.18 12.82
C ASP A 22 7.49 -2.37 12.13
N ALA A 23 8.09 -3.57 12.19
CA ALA A 23 7.69 -4.82 11.55
C ALA A 23 6.40 -5.45 12.13
N HIS A 24 5.43 -4.62 12.52
CA HIS A 24 4.22 -5.05 13.17
C HIS A 24 3.10 -5.28 12.16
N LYS A 25 2.58 -6.51 12.08
CA LYS A 25 1.51 -6.92 11.15
C LYS A 25 0.26 -6.04 11.23
N GLY A 26 -0.08 -5.57 12.43
CA GLY A 26 -1.20 -4.65 12.64
C GLY A 26 -1.01 -3.27 11.99
N ILE A 27 0.25 -2.80 11.90
CA ILE A 27 0.58 -1.54 11.24
C ILE A 27 0.52 -1.72 9.73
N GLN A 28 1.13 -2.78 9.19
CA GLN A 28 1.04 -3.12 7.77
C GLN A 28 -0.41 -3.12 7.27
N LYS A 29 -1.28 -3.90 7.93
CA LYS A 29 -2.70 -3.98 7.54
C LYS A 29 -3.41 -2.63 7.65
N ALA A 30 -3.05 -1.82 8.64
CA ALA A 30 -3.64 -0.48 8.78
C ALA A 30 -3.17 0.48 7.67
N VAL A 31 -1.92 0.37 7.22
CA VAL A 31 -1.37 1.14 6.08
C VAL A 31 -2.07 0.73 4.79
N GLU A 32 -2.17 -0.57 4.51
CA GLU A 32 -2.88 -1.12 3.34
C GLU A 32 -4.32 -0.61 3.24
N LEU A 33 -5.02 -0.51 4.37
CA LEU A 33 -6.39 0.00 4.42
C LEU A 33 -6.49 1.53 4.34
N SER A 34 -5.46 2.26 4.77
CA SER A 34 -5.56 3.72 4.95
C SER A 34 -4.95 4.52 3.80
N PHE A 35 -3.95 3.97 3.12
CA PHE A 35 -3.16 4.59 2.05
C PHE A 35 -3.02 3.62 0.88
N VAL A 36 -4.12 3.43 0.14
CA VAL A 36 -4.14 2.55 -1.04
C VAL A 36 -3.15 3.08 -2.08
N GLY A 37 -2.25 2.22 -2.56
CA GLY A 37 -1.21 2.57 -3.53
C GLY A 37 0.09 3.06 -2.89
N ALA A 38 0.11 3.35 -1.59
CA ALA A 38 1.35 3.63 -0.88
C ALA A 38 2.17 2.34 -0.69
N SER A 39 3.49 2.49 -0.75
CA SER A 39 4.43 1.42 -0.40
C SER A 39 4.64 1.36 1.11
N TRP A 40 5.01 0.19 1.61
CA TRP A 40 5.34 -0.02 3.02
C TRP A 40 6.76 -0.58 3.17
N GLN A 41 7.52 -0.01 4.09
CA GLN A 41 8.88 -0.44 4.43
C GLN A 41 9.03 -0.57 5.94
N ILE A 42 9.94 -1.45 6.36
CA ILE A 42 10.23 -1.70 7.78
C ILE A 42 11.43 -0.85 8.20
N SER A 43 11.32 -0.18 9.33
CA SER A 43 12.46 0.53 9.93
C SER A 43 13.37 -0.47 10.67
N LEU A 44 14.64 -0.55 10.28
CA LEU A 44 15.66 -1.34 10.96
C LEU A 44 16.34 -0.47 12.03
N THR A 45 15.63 -0.16 13.12
CA THR A 45 16.20 0.62 14.23
C THR A 45 17.22 -0.17 15.05
N GLU A 46 17.25 -1.51 14.93
CA GLU A 46 18.32 -2.36 15.44
C GLU A 46 19.35 -2.62 14.34
N VAL A 47 20.35 -1.75 14.21
CA VAL A 47 21.49 -2.00 13.32
C VAL A 47 22.36 -3.08 13.97
N SER A 48 22.13 -4.35 13.63
CA SER A 48 23.16 -5.38 13.72
C SER A 48 24.19 -5.12 12.62
N GLU A 49 25.48 -5.17 12.96
CA GLU A 49 26.69 -4.76 12.21
C GLU A 49 26.91 -5.42 10.83
N SER A 50 25.92 -5.43 9.93
CA SER A 50 26.03 -6.02 8.59
C SER A 50 25.20 -5.24 7.59
N PHE A 51 25.50 -3.96 7.46
CA PHE A 51 24.89 -3.06 6.48
C PHE A 51 25.49 -3.22 5.06
N ASP A 52 26.56 -3.99 4.89
CA ASP A 52 27.29 -4.11 3.62
C ASP A 52 26.67 -5.03 2.55
N LYS A 53 25.48 -5.61 2.77
CA LYS A 53 24.86 -6.55 1.82
C LYS A 53 23.38 -6.33 1.53
N VAL A 54 22.88 -5.11 1.65
CA VAL A 54 21.55 -4.78 1.13
C VAL A 54 21.69 -4.29 -0.31
N GLU A 55 21.61 -5.22 -1.26
CA GLU A 55 21.36 -4.88 -2.65
C GLU A 55 19.99 -4.20 -2.72
N THR A 56 19.98 -2.90 -2.98
CA THR A 56 18.76 -2.11 -3.15
C THR A 56 18.06 -2.59 -4.41
N LEU A 57 17.11 -3.51 -4.28
CA LEU A 57 16.22 -3.84 -5.38
C LEU A 57 15.46 -2.55 -5.76
N PRO A 58 15.45 -2.18 -7.05
CA PRO A 58 14.74 -0.99 -7.48
C PRO A 58 13.26 -1.10 -7.09
N PHE A 59 12.73 0.04 -6.65
CA PHE A 59 11.33 0.24 -6.32
C PHE A 59 10.43 -0.46 -7.34
N SER A 60 9.65 -1.44 -6.86
CA SER A 60 8.59 -2.07 -7.64
C SER A 60 7.28 -1.38 -7.26
N PRO A 61 6.70 -0.52 -8.12
CA PRO A 61 5.36 -0.03 -7.87
C PRO A 61 4.43 -1.23 -7.74
N PHE A 62 3.62 -1.26 -6.68
CA PHE A 62 2.55 -2.23 -6.57
C PHE A 62 1.64 -2.08 -7.80
N LYS A 63 1.65 -3.08 -8.69
CA LYS A 63 0.77 -3.08 -9.87
C LYS A 63 -0.66 -3.28 -9.38
N SER A 64 -1.43 -2.19 -9.29
CA SER A 64 -2.89 -2.29 -9.34
C SER A 64 -3.25 -2.99 -10.65
N GLY A 65 -3.75 -4.22 -10.57
CA GLY A 65 -4.26 -4.96 -11.73
C GLY A 65 -5.34 -4.15 -12.46
N PRO A 66 -5.51 -4.32 -13.79
CA PRO A 66 -6.50 -3.58 -14.54
C PRO A 66 -7.90 -3.89 -13.99
N GLY A 67 -8.67 -2.83 -13.73
CA GLY A 67 -10.07 -2.94 -13.35
C GLY A 67 -10.89 -3.48 -14.50
N GLU A 68 -11.39 -4.71 -14.38
CA GLU A 68 -12.50 -5.20 -15.19
C GLU A 68 -13.82 -4.70 -14.57
N HIS A 69 -14.25 -3.52 -14.99
CA HIS A 69 -15.65 -3.11 -14.85
C HIS A 69 -16.46 -3.63 -16.04
N SER A 70 -17.53 -4.33 -15.67
CA SER A 70 -18.48 -5.13 -16.44
C SER A 70 -19.17 -4.40 -17.60
N GLN A 71 -19.47 -5.11 -18.70
CA GLN A 71 -20.71 -4.91 -19.49
C GLN A 71 -21.20 -6.26 -20.06
N GLN A 72 -22.09 -6.94 -19.34
CA GLN A 72 -23.01 -7.92 -19.94
C GLN A 72 -24.12 -7.14 -20.65
N GLY A 73 -24.00 -6.98 -21.97
CA GLY A 73 -25.06 -6.46 -22.84
C GLY A 73 -26.05 -7.57 -23.19
N GLN A 74 -27.30 -7.42 -22.75
CA GLN A 74 -28.44 -8.22 -23.16
C GLN A 74 -28.88 -7.93 -24.61
N THR A 75 -29.47 -8.98 -25.21
CA THR A 75 -30.47 -9.01 -26.29
C THR A 75 -30.01 -9.14 -27.75
N ARG A 76 -30.32 -10.32 -28.33
CA ARG A 76 -31.20 -10.49 -29.50
C ARG A 76 -31.36 -11.99 -29.80
N ASP A 77 -32.39 -12.59 -29.19
CA ASP A 77 -32.91 -13.89 -29.64
C ASP A 77 -33.59 -13.71 -30.99
N ARG A 78 -33.33 -14.65 -31.90
CA ARG A 78 -33.76 -14.66 -33.30
C ARG A 78 -35.11 -15.37 -33.40
N ARG A 79 -36.13 -14.66 -33.88
CA ARG A 79 -37.20 -15.23 -34.69
C ARG A 79 -37.58 -14.26 -35.79
#